data_AF-A0A915IN67-F1
#
_entry.id   AF-A0A915IN67-F1
#
_cell.length_a   1.000
_cell.length_b   1.000
_cell.length_c   1.000
_cell.angle_alpha   90.00
_cell.angle_beta   90.00
_cell.angle_gamma   90.00
#
_symmetry.space_group_name_H-M   'P 1'
#
loop_
_entity.id
_entity.type
_entity.pdbx_description
1 polymer ?
#
loop_
_entity_poly.entity_id
_entity_poly.type
_entity_poly.pdbx_seq_one_letter_code
_entity_poly.pdbx_strand_id
1 'polypeptide(L)'
;MTMPVWKDAGTQVIYSSGVGFGTLIALSSYNKYRNNVYKDAITVCIINFITSLAAVCLVFSILGFMANATGNTMEQIVKDGMDLAFLVFPQAFSMLTTSQVWSAMFFLMIATLVLGSM
;
A
#
# COMPACT_ATOMS: atom_id res chain seq x y z
N MET A 1 8.09 13.40 20.05
CA MET A 1 7.57 13.49 18.66
C MET A 1 7.99 14.83 18.09
N THR A 2 8.69 14.83 16.96
CA THR A 2 9.19 16.05 16.30
C THR A 2 8.15 16.52 15.27
N MET A 3 8.07 17.84 15.02
CA MET A 3 7.20 18.44 13.99
C MET A 3 7.21 17.73 12.62
N PRO A 4 8.34 17.22 12.08
CA PRO A 4 8.35 16.46 10.83
C PRO A 4 7.44 15.22 10.84
N VAL A 5 7.39 14.46 11.95
CA VAL A 5 6.60 13.21 12.01
C VAL A 5 5.11 13.48 11.84
N TRP A 6 4.61 14.57 12.42
CA TRP A 6 3.20 14.98 12.27
C TRP A 6 2.90 15.48 10.86
N LYS A 7 3.86 16.19 10.25
CA LYS A 7 3.74 16.62 8.85
C LYS A 7 3.67 15.41 7.91
N ASP A 8 4.51 14.41 8.12
CA ASP A 8 4.55 13.21 7.28
C ASP A 8 3.29 12.37 7.47
N ALA A 9 2.83 12.19 8.70
CA ALA A 9 1.58 11.51 9.01
C ALA A 9 0.37 12.20 8.34
N GLY A 10 0.27 13.53 8.44
CA GLY A 10 -0.80 14.28 7.79
C GLY A 10 -0.76 14.16 6.26
N THR A 11 0.45 14.23 5.69
CA THR A 11 0.69 14.06 4.26
C THR A 11 0.26 12.67 3.78
N GLN A 12 0.65 11.63 4.52
CA GLN A 12 0.31 10.24 4.20
C GLN A 12 -1.21 10.00 4.21
N VAL A 13 -1.94 10.56 5.18
CA VAL A 13 -3.41 10.42 5.24
C VAL A 13 -4.12 11.10 4.07
N ILE A 14 -3.67 12.30 3.68
CA ILE A 14 -4.25 13.04 2.55
C ILE A 14 -4.01 12.29 1.23
N TYR A 15 -2.77 11.86 0.97
CA TYR A 15 -2.44 11.10 -0.24
C TYR A 15 -3.11 9.73 -0.27
N SER A 16 -3.19 9.03 0.87
CA SER A 16 -3.85 7.73 0.97
C SER A 16 -5.36 7.81 0.70
N SER A 17 -6.02 8.87 1.17
CA SER A 17 -7.46 9.05 1.00
C SER A 17 -7.85 9.68 -0.34
N GLY A 18 -6.90 10.23 -1.09
CA GLY A 18 -7.16 10.89 -2.39
C GLY A 18 -8.02 12.15 -2.30
N VAL A 19 -8.06 12.79 -1.12
CA VAL A 19 -8.88 14.00 -0.92
C VAL A 19 -8.25 15.18 -1.65
N GLY A 20 -9.06 15.92 -2.41
CA GLY A 20 -8.62 17.12 -3.14
C GLY A 20 -8.22 16.88 -4.60
N PHE A 21 -8.15 15.63 -5.07
CA PHE A 21 -7.82 15.30 -6.46
C PHE A 21 -9.04 15.30 -7.42
N GLY A 22 -10.24 15.58 -6.91
CA GLY A 22 -11.47 15.64 -7.72
C GLY A 22 -12.11 14.29 -8.05
N THR A 23 -11.38 13.17 -7.96
CA THR A 23 -11.89 11.81 -8.24
C THR A 23 -13.08 11.45 -7.36
N LEU A 24 -13.00 11.70 -6.04
CA LEU A 24 -14.10 11.44 -5.11
C LEU A 24 -15.33 12.31 -5.41
N ILE A 25 -15.13 13.54 -5.89
CA ILE A 25 -16.23 14.46 -6.27
C ILE A 25 -16.92 13.92 -7.53
N ALA A 26 -16.14 13.50 -8.53
CA ALA A 26 -16.66 12.90 -9.75
C ALA A 26 -17.44 11.60 -9.46
N LEU A 27 -16.89 10.70 -8.64
CA LEU A 27 -17.59 9.47 -8.22
C LEU A 27 -18.87 9.78 -7.44
N SER A 28 -18.82 10.77 -6.54
CA SER A 28 -20.00 11.19 -5.77
C SER A 28 -21.08 11.84 -6.65
N SER A 29 -20.73 12.42 -7.80
CA SER A 29 -21.70 13.01 -8.73
C SER A 29 -22.62 11.97 -9.38
N TYR A 30 -22.20 10.70 -9.43
CA TYR A 30 -23.00 9.58 -9.95
C TYR A 30 -23.87 8.90 -8.88
N ASN A 31 -23.78 9.32 -7.61
CA ASN A 31 -24.60 8.74 -6.55
C ASN A 31 -26.07 9.16 -6.66
N LYS A 32 -26.97 8.29 -6.15
CA LYS A 32 -28.38 8.65 -5.99
C LYS A 32 -28.52 9.86 -5.08
N TYR A 33 -29.42 10.79 -5.41
CA TYR A 33 -29.60 12.05 -4.66
C TYR A 33 -29.86 11.86 -3.15
N ARG A 34 -30.54 10.78 -2.76
CA ARG A 34 -30.80 10.44 -1.34
C ARG A 34 -29.89 9.33 -0.79
N ASN A 35 -28.70 9.15 -1.36
CA ASN A 35 -27.72 8.21 -0.85
C ASN A 35 -27.07 8.72 0.45
N ASN A 36 -26.76 7.82 1.39
CA ASN A 36 -26.12 8.20 2.65
C ASN A 36 -24.59 8.23 2.51
N VAL A 37 -24.09 9.32 1.92
CA VAL A 37 -22.65 9.51 1.69
C VAL A 37 -21.82 9.50 2.97
N TYR A 38 -22.41 9.85 4.13
CA TYR A 38 -21.70 9.83 5.42
C TYR A 38 -21.32 8.41 5.84
N LYS A 39 -22.23 7.45 5.66
CA LYS A 39 -21.92 6.03 5.92
C LYS A 39 -20.88 5.51 4.95
N ASP A 40 -21.01 5.82 3.66
CA ASP A 40 -20.08 5.37 2.64
C ASP A 40 -18.67 5.91 2.90
N ALA A 41 -18.55 7.20 3.25
CA ALA A 41 -17.27 7.81 3.58
C ALA A 41 -16.59 7.13 4.77
N ILE A 42 -17.33 6.85 5.85
CA ILE A 42 -16.78 6.13 7.01
C ILE A 42 -16.33 4.72 6.61
N THR A 43 -17.14 4.00 5.83
CA THR A 43 -16.81 2.66 5.37
C THR A 43 -15.54 2.65 4.52
N VAL A 44 -15.40 3.60 3.58
CA VAL A 44 -14.18 3.74 2.76
C VAL A 44 -12.96 4.02 3.64
N CYS A 45 -13.06 4.93 4.61
CA CYS A 45 -11.96 5.22 5.54
C CYS A 45 -11.53 3.98 6.35
N ILE A 46 -12.49 3.21 6.88
CA ILE A 46 -12.20 1.99 7.65
C ILE A 46 -11.53 0.94 6.77
N ILE A 47 -12.05 0.71 5.56
CA ILE A 47 -11.47 -0.27 4.62
C ILE A 47 -10.05 0.17 4.25
N ASN A 48 -9.83 1.44 3.90
CA ASN A 48 -8.51 1.97 3.57
C ASN A 48 -7.50 1.76 4.71
N PHE A 49 -7.92 1.99 5.96
CA PHE A 49 -7.09 1.75 7.14
C PHE A 49 -6.74 0.27 7.32
N ILE A 50 -7.73 -0.63 7.24
CA ILE A 50 -7.53 -2.07 7.39
C ILE A 50 -6.61 -2.61 6.28
N THR A 51 -6.84 -2.20 5.03
CA THR A 51 -6.00 -2.60 3.90
C THR A 51 -4.56 -2.13 4.09
N SER A 52 -4.37 -0.90 4.56
CA SER A 52 -3.03 -0.37 4.84
C SER A 52 -2.33 -1.16 5.95
N LEU A 53 -3.04 -1.50 7.02
CA LEU A 53 -2.50 -2.29 8.12
C LEU A 53 -2.11 -3.71 7.65
N ALA A 54 -2.98 -4.36 6.89
CA ALA A 54 -2.72 -5.70 6.33
C ALA A 54 -1.51 -5.68 5.38
N ALA A 55 -1.41 -4.67 4.51
CA ALA A 55 -0.28 -4.50 3.60
C ALA A 55 1.04 -4.34 4.38
N VAL A 56 1.06 -3.49 5.41
CA VAL A 56 2.23 -3.31 6.28
C VAL A 56 2.66 -4.63 6.91
N CYS A 57 1.73 -5.41 7.48
CA CYS A 57 2.05 -6.72 8.05
C CYS A 57 2.66 -7.69 7.02
N LEU A 58 2.13 -7.72 5.79
CA LEU A 58 2.64 -8.56 4.72
C LEU A 58 4.05 -8.14 4.28
N VAL A 59 4.27 -6.84 4.06
CA VAL A 59 5.57 -6.29 3.68
C VAL A 59 6.62 -6.60 4.74
N PHE A 60 6.35 -6.33 6.02
CA PHE A 60 7.30 -6.62 7.10
C PHE A 60 7.55 -8.12 7.27
N SER A 61 6.58 -8.98 7.00
CA SER A 61 6.75 -10.44 7.05
C SER A 61 7.71 -10.93 5.96
N ILE A 62 7.58 -10.45 4.72
CA ILE A 62 8.47 -10.81 3.61
C ILE A 62 9.89 -10.27 3.84
N LEU A 63 10.00 -9.02 4.28
CA LEU A 63 11.30 -8.41 4.61
C LEU A 63 11.98 -9.12 5.78
N GLY A 64 11.22 -9.52 6.81
CA GLY A 64 11.70 -10.32 7.94
C GLY A 64 12.23 -11.68 7.53
N PHE A 65 11.51 -12.37 6.64
CA PHE A 65 11.97 -13.62 6.05
C PHE A 65 13.28 -13.43 5.28
N MET A 66 13.37 -12.40 4.43
CA MET A 66 14.56 -12.10 3.64
C MET A 66 15.76 -11.75 4.53
N ALA A 67 15.57 -10.94 5.58
CA ALA A 67 16.61 -10.58 6.54
C ALA A 67 17.17 -11.83 7.25
N ASN A 68 16.29 -12.72 7.69
CA ASN A 68 16.71 -13.98 8.32
C ASN A 68 17.43 -14.92 7.34
N ALA A 69 16.99 -14.98 6.08
CA ALA A 69 17.57 -15.88 5.07
C ALA A 69 18.91 -15.39 4.51
N THR A 70 19.13 -14.07 4.41
CA THR A 70 20.38 -13.49 3.89
C THR A 70 21.38 -13.07 4.99
N GLY A 71 20.96 -13.01 6.26
CA GLY A 71 21.80 -12.55 7.37
C GLY A 71 22.11 -11.04 7.35
N ASN A 72 21.44 -10.28 6.48
CA ASN A 72 21.59 -8.82 6.38
C ASN A 72 20.69 -8.11 7.40
N THR A 73 21.06 -6.90 7.79
CA THR A 73 20.23 -6.09 8.70
C THR A 73 19.05 -5.46 7.96
N MET A 74 17.95 -5.18 8.67
CA MET A 74 16.77 -4.53 8.09
C MET A 74 17.10 -3.19 7.44
N GLU A 75 18.05 -2.43 7.99
CA GLU A 75 18.49 -1.14 7.44
C GLU A 75 19.14 -1.27 6.06
N GLN A 76 19.73 -2.43 5.74
CA GLN A 76 20.35 -2.68 4.43
C GLN A 76 19.33 -3.14 3.38
N ILE A 77 18.21 -3.72 3.83
CA ILE A 77 17.18 -4.31 2.96
C ILE A 77 16.05 -3.30 2.71
N VAL A 78 15.73 -2.45 3.70
CA VAL A 78 14.67 -1.44 3.60
C VAL A 78 15.19 -0.27 2.76
N LYS A 79 14.75 -0.25 1.49
CA LYS A 79 14.98 0.86 0.56
C LYS A 79 13.70 1.66 0.33
N ASP A 80 13.84 2.82 -0.29
CA ASP A 80 12.72 3.66 -0.68
C ASP A 80 11.84 3.01 -1.76
N GLY A 81 10.60 3.49 -1.88
CA GLY A 81 9.47 2.76 -2.47
C GLY A 81 9.69 2.08 -3.82
N MET A 82 10.42 2.71 -4.76
CA MET A 82 10.68 2.10 -6.08
C MET A 82 11.65 0.93 -6.00
N ASP A 83 12.76 1.09 -5.27
CA ASP A 83 13.74 0.04 -5.06
C ASP A 83 13.14 -1.11 -4.27
N LEU A 84 12.29 -0.80 -3.28
CA LEU A 84 11.58 -1.82 -2.51
C LEU A 84 10.71 -2.68 -3.44
N ALA A 85 9.89 -2.05 -4.28
CA ALA A 85 8.96 -2.71 -5.20
C ALA A 85 9.66 -3.57 -6.27
N PHE A 86 10.72 -3.06 -6.91
CA PHE A 86 11.27 -3.66 -8.13
C PHE A 86 12.62 -4.36 -7.96
N LEU A 87 13.30 -4.21 -6.82
CA LEU A 87 14.55 -4.89 -6.53
C LEU A 87 14.37 -5.86 -5.35
N VAL A 88 13.91 -5.34 -4.20
CA VAL A 88 13.88 -6.09 -2.94
C VAL A 88 12.81 -7.19 -2.94
N PHE A 89 11.57 -6.87 -3.35
CA PHE A 89 10.50 -7.88 -3.39
C PHE A 89 10.77 -9.02 -4.38
N PRO A 90 11.18 -8.78 -5.64
CA PRO A 90 11.55 -9.86 -6.55
C PRO A 90 12.69 -10.73 -6.01
N GLN A 91 13.68 -10.12 -5.36
CA GLN A 91 14.75 -10.86 -4.70
C GLN A 91 14.20 -11.74 -3.57
N ALA A 92 13.31 -11.23 -2.73
CA ALA A 92 12.67 -12.01 -1.67
C ALA A 92 11.84 -13.18 -2.22
N PHE A 93 11.07 -12.96 -3.30
CA PHE A 93 10.27 -14.03 -3.92
C PHE A 93 11.11 -15.12 -4.58
N SER A 94 12.31 -14.79 -5.08
CA SER A 94 13.26 -15.77 -5.63
C SER A 94 13.73 -16.80 -4.59
N MET A 95 13.62 -16.48 -3.29
CA MET A 95 14.01 -17.37 -2.19
C MET A 95 12.85 -18.28 -1.72
N LEU A 96 11.62 -18.01 -2.17
CA LEU A 96 10.45 -18.83 -1.86
C LEU A 96 10.31 -19.99 -2.86
N THR A 97 9.84 -21.13 -2.39
CA THR A 97 9.42 -22.25 -3.26
C THR A 97 8.30 -21.78 -4.18
N THR A 98 8.40 -22.07 -5.48
CA THR A 98 7.46 -21.61 -6.53
C THR A 98 7.53 -20.08 -6.76
N SER A 99 8.73 -19.54 -6.88
CA SER A 99 9.01 -18.09 -7.02
C SER A 99 8.23 -17.39 -8.14
N GLN A 100 7.93 -18.12 -9.23
CA GLN A 100 7.22 -17.61 -10.40
C GLN A 100 5.79 -17.22 -10.07
N VAL A 101 5.09 -17.99 -9.24
CA VAL A 101 3.70 -17.71 -8.86
C VAL A 101 3.64 -16.48 -7.95
N TRP A 102 4.52 -16.40 -6.96
CA TRP A 102 4.59 -15.25 -6.04
C TRP A 102 4.93 -13.95 -6.77
N SER A 103 5.91 -13.99 -7.68
CA SER A 103 6.28 -12.83 -8.50
C SER A 103 5.12 -12.40 -9.39
N ALA A 104 4.43 -13.35 -10.06
CA ALA A 104 3.28 -13.05 -10.91
C ALA A 104 2.13 -12.42 -10.10
N MET A 105 1.80 -12.95 -8.92
CA MET A 105 0.77 -12.38 -8.05
C MET A 105 1.12 -10.97 -7.57
N PHE A 106 2.39 -10.71 -7.25
CA PHE A 106 2.84 -9.39 -6.82
C PHE A 106 2.77 -8.35 -7.95
N PHE A 107 3.24 -8.69 -9.16
CA PHE A 107 3.13 -7.77 -10.29
C PHE A 107 1.69 -7.57 -10.75
N LEU A 108 0.86 -8.61 -10.68
CA LEU A 108 -0.59 -8.49 -10.92
C LEU A 108 -1.23 -7.56 -9.89
N MET A 109 -0.87 -7.69 -8.61
CA MET A 109 -1.32 -6.78 -7.55
C MET A 109 -0.94 -5.33 -7.88
N ILE A 110 0.33 -5.06 -8.21
CA ILE A 110 0.77 -3.71 -8.62
C ILE A 110 -0.05 -3.21 -9.81
N ALA A 111 -0.24 -4.04 -10.85
CA ALA A 111 -1.01 -3.66 -12.02
C ALA A 111 -2.46 -3.29 -11.67
N THR A 112 -3.13 -4.10 -10.83
CA THR A 112 -4.51 -3.81 -10.40
C THR A 112 -4.61 -2.54 -9.54
N LEU A 113 -3.61 -2.27 -8.69
CA LEU A 113 -3.57 -1.05 -7.89
C LEU A 113 -3.38 0.18 -8.76
N VAL A 114 -2.45 0.12 -9.73
CA VAL A 114 -2.24 1.22 -10.69
C VAL A 114 -3.53 1.47 -11.47
N LEU A 115 -4.12 0.42 -12.06
CA LEU A 115 -5.35 0.51 -12.85
C LEU A 115 -6.54 1.05 -12.03
N GLY A 116 -6.66 0.67 -10.76
CA GLY A 116 -7.74 1.16 -9.89
C GLY A 116 -7.52 2.60 -9.40
N SER A 117 -6.29 3.11 -9.47
CA SER A 117 -5.94 4.47 -9.07
C SER A 117 -5.93 5.50 -10.21
N MET A 118 -5.98 5.03 -11.47
CA MET A 118 -6.11 5.88 -12.67
C MET A 118 -7.57 6.25 -12.93
#